data_AF-E7G940-F1
#
_entry.id   AF-E7G940-F1
#
_cell.length_a   1.000
_cell.length_b   1.000
_cell.length_c   1.000
_cell.angle_alpha   90.00
_cell.angle_beta   90.00
_cell.angle_gamma   90.00
#
_symmetry.space_group_name_H-M   'P 1'
#
loop_
_entity.id
_entity.type
_entity.pdbx_description
1 polymer ?
#
loop_
_entity_poly.entity_id
_entity_poly.type
_entity_poly.pdbx_seq_one_letter_code
_entity_poly.pdbx_strand_id
1 'polypeptide(L)'
;MTDLLKMIHSMKSLYDHLCMDVMQAYHLTRSELDILLFLHNNPEFDSAKDIVEKRGLVKSHASMGIEKLIQKGYLKTVQDQKDKRRYHLYLLTSSQPIIEAGLKAQKRFNDILFQGISEDELKCWENILRQMSYNIIDGKEEI
;
A
#
# COMPACT_ATOMS: atom_id res chain seq x y z
N MET A 1 0.26 10.46 -23.95
CA MET A 1 0.85 10.78 -22.63
C MET A 1 -0.17 11.40 -21.67
N THR A 2 -0.93 12.41 -22.09
CA THR A 2 -1.97 13.06 -21.25
C THR A 2 -3.01 12.09 -20.68
N ASP A 3 -3.48 11.12 -21.47
CA ASP A 3 -4.52 10.18 -21.02
C ASP A 3 -4.02 9.20 -19.96
N LEU A 4 -2.76 8.73 -20.07
CA LEU A 4 -2.13 7.89 -19.05
C LEU A 4 -2.02 8.64 -17.71
N LEU A 5 -1.61 9.91 -17.74
CA LEU A 5 -1.53 10.73 -16.53
C LEU A 5 -2.92 10.98 -15.93
N LYS A 6 -3.94 11.26 -16.75
CA LYS A 6 -5.33 11.41 -16.27
C LYS A 6 -5.85 10.12 -15.64
N MET A 7 -5.54 8.97 -16.24
CA MET A 7 -5.91 7.65 -15.72
C MET A 7 -5.28 7.41 -14.35
N ILE A 8 -3.97 7.65 -14.19
CA ILE A 8 -3.26 7.52 -12.90
C ILE A 8 -3.92 8.39 -11.81
N HIS A 9 -4.22 9.65 -12.12
CA HIS A 9 -4.90 10.54 -11.17
C HIS A 9 -6.31 10.06 -10.82
N SER A 10 -7.08 9.59 -11.81
CA SER A 10 -8.45 9.11 -11.61
C SER A 10 -8.48 7.83 -10.78
N MET A 11 -7.56 6.90 -11.05
CA MET A 11 -7.38 5.68 -10.26
C MET A 11 -7.03 6.01 -8.81
N LYS A 12 -6.09 6.94 -8.59
CA LYS A 12 -5.74 7.40 -7.24
C LYS A 12 -6.95 8.00 -6.52
N SER A 13 -7.67 8.90 -7.19
CA SER A 13 -8.87 9.53 -6.63
C SER A 13 -9.96 8.52 -6.25
N LEU A 14 -10.23 7.54 -7.12
CA LEU A 14 -11.19 6.48 -6.83
C LEU A 14 -10.73 5.63 -5.63
N TYR A 15 -9.46 5.26 -5.57
CA TYR A 15 -8.92 4.49 -4.46
C TYR A 15 -8.90 5.28 -3.15
N ASP A 16 -8.67 6.60 -3.20
CA ASP A 16 -8.82 7.51 -2.07
C ASP A 16 -10.26 7.52 -1.59
N HIS A 17 -11.22 7.68 -2.49
CA HIS A 17 -12.65 7.70 -2.16
C HIS A 17 -13.11 6.39 -1.49
N LEU A 18 -12.76 5.23 -2.05
CA LEU A 18 -13.14 3.93 -1.49
C LEU A 18 -12.53 3.66 -0.10
N CYS A 19 -11.38 4.27 0.20
CA CYS A 19 -10.75 4.17 1.51
C CYS A 19 -11.33 5.14 2.55
N MET A 20 -12.11 6.16 2.16
CA MET A 20 -12.63 7.18 3.07
C MET A 20 -13.47 6.58 4.19
N ASP A 21 -14.36 5.63 3.87
CA ASP A 21 -15.24 5.02 4.87
C ASP A 21 -14.44 4.26 5.94
N VAL A 22 -13.38 3.56 5.52
CA VAL A 22 -12.48 2.85 6.44
C VAL A 22 -11.73 3.85 7.32
N MET A 23 -11.20 4.92 6.72
CA MET A 23 -10.50 5.98 7.43
C MET A 23 -11.39 6.65 8.48
N GLN A 24 -12.64 6.94 8.13
CA GLN A 24 -13.60 7.56 9.04
C GLN A 24 -14.01 6.62 10.17
N ALA A 25 -14.36 5.36 9.85
CA ALA A 25 -14.82 4.38 10.83
C ALA A 25 -13.78 4.06 11.91
N TYR A 26 -12.50 4.08 11.56
CA TYR A 26 -11.39 3.72 12.47
C TYR A 26 -10.51 4.90 12.88
N HIS A 27 -10.92 6.13 12.53
CA HIS A 27 -10.18 7.37 12.82
C HIS A 27 -8.70 7.29 12.37
N LEU A 28 -8.50 6.84 11.15
CA LEU A 28 -7.20 6.69 10.52
C LEU A 28 -6.97 7.76 9.46
N THR A 29 -5.72 8.19 9.36
CA THR A 29 -5.20 8.89 8.19
C THR A 29 -4.97 7.92 7.04
N ARG A 30 -4.85 8.46 5.83
CA ARG A 30 -4.55 7.68 4.63
C ARG A 30 -3.27 6.85 4.78
N SER A 31 -2.20 7.47 5.27
CA SER A 31 -0.90 6.83 5.47
C SER A 31 -0.97 5.69 6.49
N GLU A 32 -1.72 5.85 7.58
CA GLU A 32 -1.91 4.78 8.58
C GLU A 32 -2.61 3.56 7.96
N LEU A 33 -3.68 3.77 7.18
CA LEU A 33 -4.36 2.69 6.48
C LEU A 33 -3.44 2.03 5.43
N ASP A 34 -2.68 2.82 4.67
CA ASP A 34 -1.74 2.31 3.68
C ASP A 34 -0.63 1.45 4.33
N ILE A 35 -0.13 1.81 5.52
CA ILE A 35 0.85 1.01 6.26
C ILE A 35 0.24 -0.34 6.67
N LEU A 36 -0.95 -0.34 7.27
CA LEU A 36 -1.60 -1.58 7.73
C LEU A 36 -1.86 -2.54 6.57
N LEU A 37 -2.41 -2.03 5.46
CA LEU A 37 -2.67 -2.84 4.27
C LEU A 37 -1.38 -3.28 3.58
N PHE A 38 -0.33 -2.46 3.57
CA PHE A 38 0.95 -2.84 3.01
C PHE A 38 1.58 -4.01 3.76
N LEU A 39 1.63 -3.93 5.09
CA LEU A 39 2.18 -5.00 5.95
C LEU A 39 1.37 -6.29 5.83
N HIS A 40 0.04 -6.19 5.67
CA HIS A 40 -0.80 -7.36 5.47
C HIS A 40 -0.58 -8.01 4.10
N ASN A 41 -0.53 -7.21 3.05
CA ASN A 41 -0.41 -7.70 1.68
C ASN A 41 1.01 -8.17 1.34
N ASN A 42 2.01 -7.74 2.09
CA ASN A 42 3.42 -8.06 1.85
C ASN A 42 4.14 -8.37 3.18
N PRO A 43 3.85 -9.52 3.83
CA PRO A 43 4.38 -9.86 5.14
C PRO A 43 5.91 -9.99 5.20
N GLU A 44 6.57 -10.13 4.05
CA GLU A 44 8.04 -10.14 3.93
C GLU A 44 8.68 -8.76 4.02
N PHE A 45 7.91 -7.69 3.85
CA PHE A 45 8.35 -6.29 3.86
C PHE A 45 7.85 -5.60 5.13
N ASP A 46 8.59 -5.78 6.21
CA ASP A 46 8.14 -5.46 7.57
C ASP A 46 8.88 -4.29 8.22
N SER A 47 9.60 -3.47 7.46
CA SER A 47 10.31 -2.31 8.00
C SER A 47 9.79 -0.98 7.47
N ALA A 48 10.08 0.11 8.20
CA ALA A 48 9.79 1.46 7.75
C ALA A 48 10.48 1.78 6.41
N LYS A 49 11.68 1.21 6.17
CA LYS A 49 12.40 1.37 4.91
C LYS A 49 11.63 0.71 3.77
N ASP A 50 11.15 -0.52 3.96
CA ASP A 50 10.38 -1.23 2.94
C ASP A 50 9.07 -0.51 2.61
N ILE A 51 8.39 0.02 3.61
CA ILE A 51 7.19 0.84 3.41
C ILE A 51 7.51 2.07 2.53
N VAL A 52 8.60 2.79 2.81
CA VAL A 52 8.97 3.96 2.00
C VAL A 52 9.32 3.54 0.56
N GLU A 53 10.15 2.51 0.40
CA GLU A 53 10.69 2.11 -0.91
C GLU A 53 9.68 1.37 -1.79
N LYS A 54 8.89 0.46 -1.21
CA LYS A 54 7.96 -0.41 -1.95
C LYS A 54 6.55 0.18 -2.05
N ARG A 55 6.06 0.85 -1.01
CA ARG A 55 4.75 1.53 -1.06
C ARG A 55 4.85 2.95 -1.63
N GLY A 56 6.03 3.56 -1.60
CA GLY A 56 6.23 4.94 -2.07
C GLY A 56 5.71 6.00 -1.10
N LEU A 57 5.58 5.66 0.19
CA LEU A 57 5.21 6.67 1.19
C LEU A 57 6.36 7.63 1.43
N VAL A 58 6.04 8.92 1.57
CA VAL A 58 7.00 9.92 2.02
C VAL A 58 7.50 9.53 3.42
N LYS A 59 8.82 9.56 3.62
CA LYS A 59 9.47 9.12 4.87
C LYS A 59 8.84 9.69 6.13
N SER A 60 8.54 10.99 6.15
CA SER A 60 7.89 11.64 7.30
C SER A 60 6.48 11.09 7.58
N HIS A 61 5.70 10.81 6.55
CA HIS A 61 4.37 10.20 6.69
C HIS A 61 4.43 8.76 7.14
N ALA A 62 5.39 7.98 6.63
CA ALA A 62 5.61 6.61 7.10
C ALA A 62 5.99 6.59 8.59
N SER A 63 6.97 7.39 9.02
CA SER A 63 7.39 7.46 10.42
C SER A 63 6.25 7.88 11.36
N MET A 64 5.55 8.98 11.05
CA MET A 64 4.43 9.43 11.87
C MET A 64 3.27 8.42 11.92
N GLY A 65 2.96 7.78 10.78
CA GLY A 65 1.91 6.78 10.69
C GLY A 65 2.22 5.55 11.55
N ILE A 66 3.45 5.04 11.46
CA ILE A 66 3.92 3.90 12.27
C ILE A 66 3.81 4.24 13.76
N GLU A 67 4.31 5.40 14.18
CA GLU A 67 4.26 5.83 15.58
C GLU A 67 2.82 5.88 16.11
N LYS A 68 1.91 6.52 15.36
CA LYS A 68 0.49 6.58 15.76
C LYS A 68 -0.17 5.21 15.79
N LEU A 69 0.14 4.31 14.86
CA LEU A 69 -0.39 2.95 14.85
C LEU A 69 0.10 2.12 16.04
N ILE A 70 1.33 2.34 16.50
CA ILE A 70 1.85 1.74 17.75
C ILE A 70 1.10 2.30 18.95
N GLN A 71 0.93 3.63 19.03
CA GLN A 71 0.18 4.29 20.11
C GLN A 71 -1.28 3.83 20.17
N LYS A 72 -1.92 3.62 19.01
CA LYS A 72 -3.28 3.08 18.88
C LYS A 72 -3.35 1.57 19.15
N GLY A 73 -2.22 0.90 19.35
CA GLY A 73 -2.16 -0.54 19.63
C GLY A 73 -2.48 -1.42 18.44
N TYR A 74 -2.25 -0.95 17.21
CA TYR A 74 -2.43 -1.72 15.97
C TYR A 74 -1.14 -2.34 15.43
N LEU A 75 0.00 -1.76 15.80
CA LEU A 75 1.33 -2.28 15.48
C LEU A 75 2.16 -2.49 16.73
N LYS A 76 3.09 -3.45 16.66
CA LYS A 76 4.24 -3.54 17.57
C LYS A 76 5.54 -3.52 16.77
N THR A 77 6.62 -3.10 17.42
CA THR A 77 7.96 -3.16 16.85
C THR A 77 8.82 -4.17 17.59
N VAL A 78 9.70 -4.86 16.86
CA VAL A 78 10.70 -5.76 17.43
C VAL A 78 12.04 -5.44 16.78
N GLN A 79 13.07 -5.22 17.60
CA GLN A 79 14.41 -4.96 17.11
C GLN A 79 14.98 -6.22 16.44
N ASP A 80 15.60 -6.06 15.26
CA ASP A 80 16.27 -7.14 14.56
C ASP A 80 17.47 -7.64 15.39
N GLN A 81 17.64 -8.97 15.45
CA GLN A 81 18.67 -9.61 16.27
C GLN A 81 20.09 -9.41 15.71
N LYS A 82 20.22 -9.25 14.39
CA LYS A 82 21.49 -9.11 13.67
C LYS A 82 21.85 -7.65 13.44
N ASP A 83 20.89 -6.82 13.02
CA ASP A 83 21.09 -5.37 12.87
C ASP A 83 20.23 -4.58 13.85
N LYS A 84 20.83 -4.17 14.98
CA LYS A 84 20.15 -3.37 16.01
C LYS A 84 19.59 -2.03 15.52
N ARG A 85 19.94 -1.58 14.32
CA ARG A 85 19.38 -0.35 13.72
C ARG A 85 18.06 -0.62 13.00
N ARG A 86 17.72 -1.88 12.73
CA ARG A 86 16.50 -2.30 12.05
C ARG A 86 15.43 -2.74 13.07
N TYR A 87 14.19 -2.36 12.78
CA TYR A 87 13.02 -2.78 13.53
C TYR A 87 12.02 -3.42 12.56
N HIS A 88 11.49 -4.57 12.97
CA HIS A 88 10.39 -5.26 12.32
C HIS A 88 9.06 -4.77 12.90
N LEU A 89 8.09 -4.57 12.02
CA LEU A 89 6.74 -4.11 12.32
C LEU A 89 5.79 -5.30 12.21
N TYR A 90 5.03 -5.55 13.27
CA TYR A 90 4.04 -6.62 13.29
C TYR A 90 2.65 -6.07 13.53
N LEU A 91 1.71 -6.53 12.71
CA LEU A 91 0.28 -6.31 12.91
C LEU A 91 -0.18 -7.00 14.19
N LEU A 92 -0.96 -6.27 14.99
CA LEU A 92 -1.61 -6.80 16.19
C LEU A 92 -3.03 -7.27 15.83
N THR A 93 -3.58 -8.22 16.61
CA THR A 93 -4.95 -8.74 16.39
C THR A 93 -6.00 -7.63 16.39
N SER A 94 -5.79 -6.57 17.16
CA SER A 94 -6.61 -5.34 17.19
C SER A 94 -6.72 -4.64 15.82
N SER A 95 -5.76 -4.83 14.92
CA SER A 95 -5.78 -4.24 13.57
C SER A 95 -6.63 -5.04 12.57
N GLN A 96 -7.02 -6.27 12.90
CA GLN A 96 -7.71 -7.18 11.99
C GLN A 96 -9.01 -6.60 11.41
N PRO A 97 -9.91 -5.95 12.18
CA PRO A 97 -11.13 -5.36 11.62
C PRO A 97 -10.85 -4.24 10.59
N ILE A 98 -9.77 -3.49 10.79
CA ILE A 98 -9.34 -2.42 9.87
C ILE A 98 -8.84 -3.04 8.57
N ILE A 99 -8.02 -4.08 8.67
CA ILE A 99 -7.48 -4.81 7.52
C ILE A 99 -8.62 -5.37 6.69
N GLU A 100 -9.58 -6.07 7.31
CA GLU A 100 -10.73 -6.63 6.60
C GLU A 100 -11.57 -5.58 5.89
N ALA A 101 -11.79 -4.41 6.51
CA ALA A 101 -12.49 -3.30 5.88
C ALA A 101 -11.69 -2.72 4.69
N GLY A 102 -10.38 -2.55 4.85
CA GLY A 102 -9.51 -2.08 3.77
C GLY A 102 -9.36 -3.06 2.62
N LEU A 103 -9.33 -4.38 2.89
CA LEU A 103 -9.35 -5.41 1.85
C LEU A 103 -10.65 -5.40 1.04
N LYS A 104 -11.79 -5.13 1.68
CA LYS A 104 -13.07 -4.93 0.96
C LYS A 104 -13.00 -3.72 0.03
N ALA A 105 -12.39 -2.61 0.48
CA ALA A 105 -12.18 -1.44 -0.36
C ALA A 105 -11.23 -1.73 -1.54
N GLN A 106 -10.12 -2.45 -1.30
CA GLN A 106 -9.20 -2.90 -2.37
C GLN A 106 -9.86 -3.83 -3.37
N LYS A 107 -10.68 -4.79 -2.89
CA LYS A 107 -11.46 -5.66 -3.75
C LYS A 107 -12.42 -4.85 -4.62
N ARG A 108 -13.17 -3.92 -4.03
CA ARG A 108 -14.09 -3.05 -4.78
C ARG A 108 -13.36 -2.21 -5.82
N PHE A 109 -12.18 -1.70 -5.47
CA PHE A 109 -11.34 -0.95 -6.40
C PHE A 109 -10.93 -1.80 -7.61
N ASN A 110 -10.42 -3.01 -7.37
CA ASN A 110 -10.05 -3.95 -8.43
C ASN A 110 -11.26 -4.36 -9.29
N ASP A 111 -12.40 -4.66 -8.66
CA ASP A 111 -13.63 -5.03 -9.36
C ASP A 111 -14.09 -3.92 -10.33
N ILE A 112 -13.94 -2.64 -9.95
CA ILE A 112 -14.25 -1.49 -10.83
C ILE A 112 -13.19 -1.32 -11.92
N LEU A 113 -11.91 -1.40 -11.56
CA LEU A 113 -10.79 -1.15 -12.46
C LEU A 113 -10.77 -2.13 -13.63
N PHE A 114 -11.12 -3.38 -13.38
CA PHE A 114 -11.08 -4.46 -14.36
C PHE A 114 -12.46 -4.89 -14.87
N GLN A 115 -13.51 -4.12 -14.57
CA GLN A 115 -14.87 -4.44 -14.99
C GLN A 115 -14.97 -4.56 -16.52
N GLY A 116 -15.42 -5.71 -17.01
CA GLY A 116 -15.62 -5.95 -18.44
C GLY A 116 -14.36 -6.34 -19.22
N ILE A 117 -13.22 -6.52 -18.53
CA ILE A 117 -11.98 -7.03 -19.13
C ILE A 117 -11.96 -8.55 -18.98
N SER A 118 -11.71 -9.26 -20.09
CA SER A 118 -11.62 -10.73 -20.09
C SER A 118 -10.34 -11.23 -19.42
N GLU A 119 -10.30 -12.50 -19.02
CA GLU A 119 -9.11 -13.09 -18.40
C GLU A 119 -7.88 -13.06 -19.30
N ASP A 120 -8.04 -13.22 -20.62
CA ASP A 120 -6.91 -13.20 -21.55
C ASP A 120 -6.38 -11.77 -21.77
N GLU A 121 -7.26 -10.77 -21.79
CA GLU A 121 -6.86 -9.36 -21.77
C GLU A 121 -6.16 -8.98 -20.47
N LEU A 122 -6.62 -9.50 -19.32
CA LEU A 122 -5.96 -9.29 -18.03
C LEU A 122 -4.54 -9.88 -18.01
N LYS A 123 -4.35 -11.11 -18.50
CA LYS A 123 -3.01 -11.72 -18.63
C LYS A 123 -2.10 -10.89 -19.53
N CYS A 124 -2.63 -10.40 -20.65
CA CYS A 124 -1.88 -9.52 -21.55
C CYS A 124 -1.49 -8.22 -20.84
N TRP A 125 -2.44 -7.59 -20.15
CA TRP A 125 -2.24 -6.37 -19.38
C TRP A 125 -1.20 -6.55 -18.27
N GLU A 126 -1.22 -7.65 -17.52
CA GLU A 126 -0.23 -7.95 -16.47
C GLU A 126 1.20 -8.04 -17.03
N ASN A 127 1.36 -8.68 -18.19
CA ASN A 127 2.66 -8.77 -18.87
C ASN A 127 3.17 -7.40 -19.31
N ILE A 128 2.29 -6.58 -19.90
CA ILE A 128 2.61 -5.20 -20.32
C ILE A 128 2.98 -4.36 -19.10
N LEU A 129 2.19 -4.41 -18.03
CA LEU A 129 2.43 -3.66 -16.80
C LEU A 129 3.78 -4.05 -16.16
N ARG A 130 4.11 -5.34 -16.16
CA ARG A 130 5.39 -5.84 -15.65
C ARG A 130 6.56 -5.27 -16.46
N GLN A 131 6.48 -5.30 -17.79
CA GLN A 131 7.53 -4.75 -18.64
C GLN A 131 7.68 -3.23 -18.45
N MET A 132 6.57 -2.49 -18.37
CA MET A 132 6.61 -1.06 -18.08
C MET A 132 7.24 -0.77 -16.72
N SER A 133 6.93 -1.58 -15.71
CA SER A 133 7.50 -1.44 -14.36
C SER A 133 9.01 -1.68 -14.37
N TYR A 134 9.49 -2.69 -15.10
CA TYR A 134 10.92 -2.94 -15.31
C TYR A 134 11.60 -1.71 -15.95
N ASN A 135 11.06 -1.22 -17.07
CA ASN A 135 11.63 -0.08 -17.78
C ASN A 135 11.71 1.20 -16.91
N ILE A 136 10.72 1.42 -16.03
CA ILE A 136 10.69 2.58 -15.11
C ILE A 136 11.75 2.46 -14.01
N ILE A 137 11.98 1.25 -13.49
CA ILE A 137 12.99 1.02 -12.45
C ILE A 137 14.39 1.17 -13.06
N ASP A 138 14.62 0.50 -14.18
CA ASP A 138 15.89 0.51 -14.93
C ASP A 138 16.27 1.95 -15.33
N GLY A 139 15.34 2.69 -15.96
CA GLY A 139 15.59 4.08 -16.35
C GLY A 139 15.78 5.07 -15.18
N LYS A 140 15.43 4.71 -13.94
CA LYS A 140 15.77 5.51 -12.75
C LYS A 140 17.17 5.24 -12.23
N GLU A 141 17.76 4.09 -12.54
CA GLU A 141 19.14 3.76 -12.19
C GLU A 141 20.14 4.42 -13.17
N GLU A 142 19.68 4.78 -14.38
CA GLU A 142 20.47 5.44 -15.43
C GLU A 142 20.55 6.98 -15.32
N ILE A 143 19.76 7.61 -14.43
CA ILE A 143 19.70 9.07 -14.22
C ILE A 143 20.29 9.46 -12.87
#